data_AF-Q6NI08-F1
#
_entry.id   AF-Q6NI08-F1
#
_cell.length_a   1.000
_cell.length_b   1.000
_cell.length_c   1.000
_cell.angle_alpha   90.00
_cell.angle_beta   90.00
_cell.angle_gamma   90.00
#
_symmetry.space_group_name_H-M   'P 1'
#
loop_
_entity.id
_entity.type
_entity.pdbx_description
1 polymer ?
#
loop_
_entity_poly.entity_id
_entity_poly.type
_entity_poly.pdbx_seq_one_letter_code
_entity_poly.pdbx_strand_id
1 'polypeptide(L)'
;MADQSYVYQGFSRAEAAWGIFWITLGALTSLLLEVVYLDTRIDGFPVPYTIVVAFLFNRVLTKTSLLWSRTPAIALIPIFAWIAGFVVLTMTPGITGDQIVGQNLRAILLLGAGVAGGSWPLLSRR
;
A
#
# COMPACT_ATOMS: atom_id res chain seq x y z
N MET A 1 -31.44 -10.85 -32.72
CA MET A 1 -29.97 -10.76 -32.65
C MET A 1 -29.62 -10.62 -31.18
N ALA A 2 -29.10 -11.69 -30.56
CA ALA A 2 -28.66 -11.62 -29.17
C ALA A 2 -27.33 -10.88 -29.13
N ASP A 3 -27.30 -9.77 -28.41
CA ASP A 3 -26.10 -9.00 -28.08
C ASP A 3 -25.15 -9.93 -27.31
N GLN A 4 -24.09 -10.41 -27.98
CA GLN A 4 -23.05 -11.17 -27.30
C GLN A 4 -22.26 -10.18 -26.47
N SER A 5 -22.54 -10.15 -25.16
CA SER A 5 -21.70 -9.46 -24.19
C SER A 5 -20.26 -9.98 -24.33
N TYR A 6 -19.39 -9.21 -24.97
CA TYR A 6 -17.97 -9.50 -25.07
C TYR A 6 -17.38 -9.48 -23.66
N VAL A 7 -17.27 -10.64 -23.02
CA VAL A 7 -16.51 -10.79 -21.78
C VAL A 7 -15.04 -10.80 -22.18
N TYR A 8 -14.34 -9.69 -21.96
CA TYR A 8 -12.91 -9.53 -22.23
C TYR A 8 -12.11 -10.67 -21.57
N GLN A 9 -11.48 -11.53 -22.38
CA GLN A 9 -10.93 -12.82 -21.91
C GLN A 9 -9.51 -12.76 -21.33
N GLY A 10 -8.90 -11.58 -21.22
CA GLY A 10 -7.61 -11.45 -20.55
C GLY A 10 -6.83 -10.24 -21.03
N PHE A 11 -5.97 -9.74 -20.14
CA PHE A 11 -5.07 -8.62 -20.40
C PHE A 11 -3.73 -9.12 -20.96
N SER A 12 -3.15 -8.34 -21.87
CA SER A 12 -1.78 -8.51 -22.35
C SER A 12 -0.76 -8.34 -21.23
N ARG A 13 0.47 -8.81 -21.47
CA ARG A 13 1.58 -8.64 -20.51
C ARG A 13 1.89 -7.17 -20.23
N ALA A 14 1.73 -6.30 -21.23
CA ALA A 14 1.96 -4.87 -21.08
C ALA A 14 0.89 -4.21 -20.20
N GLU A 15 -0.38 -4.57 -20.39
CA GLU A 15 -1.49 -4.09 -19.56
C GLU A 15 -1.35 -4.57 -18.11
N ALA A 16 -0.96 -5.83 -17.90
CA ALA A 16 -0.67 -6.35 -16.56
C ALA A 16 0.45 -5.57 -15.88
N ALA A 17 1.55 -5.32 -16.58
CA ALA A 17 2.67 -4.54 -16.06
C ALA A 17 2.24 -3.10 -15.70
N TRP A 18 1.44 -2.46 -16.56
CA TRP A 18 0.92 -1.12 -16.31
C TRP A 18 -0.04 -1.06 -15.13
N GLY A 19 -0.91 -2.07 -14.98
CA GLY A 19 -1.79 -2.22 -13.82
C GLY A 19 -0.99 -2.31 -12.52
N ILE A 20 0.03 -3.18 -12.47
CA ILE A 20 0.92 -3.31 -11.30
C ILE A 20 1.69 -2.01 -11.03
N PHE A 21 2.16 -1.32 -12.08
CA PHE A 21 2.85 -0.03 -11.95
C PHE A 21 1.98 1.01 -11.25
N TRP A 22 0.74 1.21 -11.70
CA TRP A 22 -0.18 2.18 -11.06
C TRP A 22 -0.57 1.79 -9.65
N ILE A 23 -0.76 0.50 -9.36
CA ILE A 23 -1.03 0.01 -8.00
C ILE A 23 0.17 0.29 -7.10
N THR A 24 1.40 0.12 -7.61
CA THR A 24 2.63 0.40 -6.87
C THR A 24 2.79 1.90 -6.59
N LEU A 25 2.50 2.74 -7.59
CA LEU A 25 2.48 4.19 -7.40
C LEU A 25 1.41 4.61 -6.38
N GLY A 26 0.22 3.99 -6.44
CA GLY A 26 -0.83 4.18 -5.45
C GLY A 26 -0.40 3.80 -4.03
N ALA A 27 0.39 2.72 -3.88
CA ALA A 27 0.96 2.31 -2.60
C ALA A 27 1.91 3.38 -2.03
N LEU A 28 2.82 3.90 -2.85
CA LEU A 28 3.78 4.94 -2.44
C LEU A 28 3.07 6.25 -2.08
N THR A 29 2.07 6.66 -2.86
CA THR A 29 1.26 7.83 -2.54
C THR A 29 0.47 7.64 -1.24
N SER A 30 -0.11 6.45 -1.01
CA SER A 30 -0.81 6.12 0.23
C SER A 30 0.12 6.21 1.43
N LEU A 31 1.31 5.61 1.35
CA LEU A 31 2.34 5.69 2.38
C LEU A 31 2.64 7.15 2.75
N LEU A 32 2.87 8.00 1.74
CA LEU A 32 3.22 9.39 1.97
C LEU A 32 2.12 10.10 2.76
N LEU A 33 0.86 9.91 2.39
CA LEU A 33 -0.28 10.47 3.11
C LEU A 33 -0.40 9.88 4.52
N GLU A 34 -0.22 8.58 4.67
CA GLU A 34 -0.31 7.90 5.96
C GLU A 34 0.71 8.42 6.98
N VAL A 35 1.94 8.68 6.53
CA VAL A 35 3.02 9.25 7.33
C VAL A 35 2.74 10.70 7.66
N VAL A 36 2.39 11.53 6.67
CA VAL A 36 2.11 12.97 6.87
C VAL A 36 0.97 13.18 7.86
N TYR A 37 -0.07 12.35 7.79
CA TYR A 37 -1.24 12.46 8.65
C TYR A 37 -1.16 11.58 9.92
N LEU A 38 -0.04 10.93 10.21
CA LEU A 38 0.09 10.00 11.34
C LEU A 38 -0.09 10.69 12.70
N ASP A 39 0.40 11.93 12.81
CA ASP A 39 0.33 12.74 14.03
C ASP A 39 -0.81 13.77 14.00
N THR A 40 -1.83 13.53 13.15
CA THR A 40 -3.03 14.37 13.11
C THR A 40 -3.67 14.47 14.50
N ARG A 41 -3.99 15.70 14.91
CA ARG A 41 -4.69 16.01 16.14
C ARG A 41 -6.01 16.70 15.81
N ILE A 42 -7.09 16.25 16.44
CA ILE A 42 -8.41 16.86 16.36
C ILE A 42 -8.71 17.38 17.76
N ASP A 43 -8.94 18.68 17.90
CA ASP A 43 -9.19 19.35 19.19
C ASP A 43 -8.12 19.04 20.27
N GLY A 44 -6.86 18.90 19.85
CA GLY A 44 -5.72 18.59 20.73
C GLY A 44 -5.55 17.09 21.03
N PHE A 45 -6.51 16.23 20.69
CA PHE A 45 -6.41 14.79 20.86
C PHE A 45 -5.75 14.12 19.65
N PRO A 46 -4.75 13.25 19.85
CA PRO A 46 -4.13 12.52 18.76
C PRO A 46 -5.06 11.44 18.19
N VAL A 47 -5.27 11.44 16.88
CA VAL A 47 -6.13 10.48 16.19
C VAL A 47 -5.34 9.80 15.07
N PRO A 48 -4.64 8.67 15.34
CA PRO A 48 -3.78 8.02 14.35
C PRO A 48 -4.61 7.10 13.43
N TYR A 49 -5.62 7.66 12.77
CA TYR A 49 -6.52 6.90 11.89
C TYR A 49 -5.79 6.31 10.67
N THR A 50 -4.66 6.88 10.27
CA THR A 50 -3.85 6.40 9.15
C THR A 50 -3.31 4.99 9.36
N ILE A 51 -3.20 4.51 10.61
CA ILE A 51 -2.83 3.12 10.92
C ILE A 51 -3.89 2.15 10.37
N VAL A 52 -5.17 2.46 10.59
CA VAL A 52 -6.29 1.65 10.08
C VAL A 52 -6.37 1.77 8.56
N VAL A 53 -6.14 2.97 8.03
CA VAL A 53 -6.09 3.21 6.58
C VAL A 53 -4.99 2.37 5.93
N ALA A 54 -3.77 2.34 6.47
CA ALA A 54 -2.66 1.57 5.93
C ALA A 54 -3.00 0.08 5.82
N PHE A 55 -3.64 -0.49 6.85
CA PHE A 55 -4.11 -1.87 6.80
C PHE A 55 -5.12 -2.09 5.67
N LEU A 56 -6.16 -1.25 5.60
CA LEU A 56 -7.24 -1.40 4.63
C LEU A 56 -6.75 -1.16 3.20
N PHE A 57 -5.94 -0.14 2.99
CA PHE A 57 -5.47 0.28 1.68
C PHE A 57 -4.51 -0.76 1.11
N ASN A 58 -3.52 -1.22 1.88
CA ASN A 58 -2.62 -2.29 1.43
C ASN A 58 -3.39 -3.59 1.17
N ARG A 59 -4.43 -3.90 1.94
CA ARG A 59 -5.31 -5.05 1.64
C ARG A 59 -6.00 -4.91 0.29
N VAL A 60 -6.52 -3.73 -0.03
CA VAL A 60 -7.16 -3.46 -1.34
C VAL A 60 -6.14 -3.53 -2.46
N LEU A 61 -4.98 -2.86 -2.33
CA LEU A 61 -3.94 -2.86 -3.35
C LEU A 61 -3.45 -4.26 -3.67
N THR A 62 -3.21 -5.11 -2.67
CA THR A 62 -2.78 -6.49 -2.92
C THR A 62 -3.88 -7.34 -3.52
N LYS A 63 -5.14 -7.18 -3.08
CA LYS A 63 -6.28 -7.86 -3.73
C LYS A 63 -6.36 -7.50 -5.21
N THR A 64 -6.25 -6.20 -5.52
CA THR A 64 -6.27 -5.70 -6.89
C THR A 64 -5.07 -6.22 -7.68
N SER A 65 -3.87 -6.16 -7.11
CA SER A 65 -2.63 -6.66 -7.72
C SER A 65 -2.72 -8.14 -8.09
N LEU A 66 -3.38 -8.94 -7.25
CA LEU A 66 -3.65 -10.35 -7.51
C LEU A 66 -4.70 -10.61 -8.60
N LEU A 67 -5.44 -9.58 -9.07
CA LEU A 67 -6.27 -9.67 -10.27
C LEU A 67 -5.43 -9.52 -11.53
N TRP A 68 -4.33 -8.75 -11.47
CA TRP A 68 -3.44 -8.47 -12.59
C TRP A 68 -2.30 -9.49 -12.74
N SER A 69 -2.04 -10.31 -11.73
CA SER A 69 -0.98 -11.32 -11.76
C SER A 69 -1.38 -12.64 -11.12
N ARG A 70 -1.03 -13.74 -11.80
CA ARG A 70 -1.16 -15.11 -11.27
C ARG A 70 -0.03 -15.48 -10.31
N THR A 71 1.09 -14.75 -10.34
CA THR A 71 2.27 -15.03 -9.52
C THR A 71 2.20 -14.23 -8.22
N PRO A 72 2.09 -14.88 -7.05
CA PRO A 72 1.98 -14.19 -5.76
C PRO A 72 3.12 -13.20 -5.49
N ALA A 73 4.34 -13.56 -5.90
CA ALA A 73 5.52 -12.71 -5.73
C ALA A 73 5.41 -11.38 -6.50
N ILE A 74 4.87 -11.40 -7.71
CA ILE A 74 4.63 -10.17 -8.51
C ILE A 74 3.52 -9.34 -7.86
N ALA A 75 2.49 -10.00 -7.33
CA ALA A 75 1.37 -9.31 -6.71
C ALA A 75 1.76 -8.55 -5.41
N LEU A 76 2.88 -8.94 -4.79
CA LEU A 76 3.45 -8.29 -3.60
C LEU A 76 4.31 -7.06 -3.88
N ILE A 77 4.66 -6.77 -5.14
CA ILE A 77 5.48 -5.60 -5.52
C ILE A 77 5.00 -4.31 -4.86
N PRO A 78 3.69 -3.98 -4.83
CA PRO A 78 3.21 -2.76 -4.18
C PRO A 78 3.53 -2.68 -2.68
N ILE A 79 3.45 -3.81 -1.95
CA ILE A 79 3.82 -3.85 -0.53
C ILE A 79 5.30 -3.67 -0.35
N PHE A 80 6.13 -4.34 -1.15
CA PHE A 80 7.58 -4.18 -1.05
C PHE A 80 8.00 -2.74 -1.33
N ALA A 81 7.37 -2.09 -2.31
CA ALA A 81 7.57 -0.67 -2.58
C ALA A 81 7.12 0.21 -1.41
N TRP A 82 5.95 -0.06 -0.82
CA TRP A 82 5.46 0.64 0.37
C TRP A 82 6.43 0.48 1.55
N ILE A 83 6.92 -0.73 1.83
CA ILE A 83 7.89 -0.98 2.92
C ILE A 83 9.21 -0.25 2.62
N ALA A 84 9.73 -0.36 1.40
CA ALA A 84 10.96 0.32 1.00
C ALA A 84 10.84 1.85 1.13
N GLY A 85 9.71 2.40 0.68
CA GLY A 85 9.39 3.82 0.85
C GLY A 85 9.35 4.22 2.32
N PHE A 86 8.73 3.41 3.18
CA PHE A 86 8.69 3.68 4.62
C PHE A 86 10.10 3.73 5.21
N VAL A 87 10.95 2.74 4.88
CA VAL A 87 12.35 2.71 5.33
C VAL A 87 13.10 3.96 4.86
N VAL A 88 12.99 4.33 3.57
CA VAL A 88 13.62 5.55 3.04
C VAL A 88 13.17 6.79 3.79
N LEU A 89 11.86 6.93 4.06
CA LEU A 89 11.32 8.04 4.84
C LEU A 89 11.83 8.05 6.28
N THR A 90 12.00 6.90 6.93
CA THR A 90 12.60 6.87 8.28
C THR A 90 14.06 7.29 8.33
N MET A 91 14.81 7.15 7.23
CA MET A 91 16.22 7.52 7.14
C MET A 91 16.45 9.00 6.79
N THR A 92 15.39 9.76 6.45
CA THR A 92 15.50 11.18 6.07
C THR A 92 16.17 12.10 7.09
N PRO A 93 16.02 11.96 8.42
CA PRO A 93 16.73 12.82 9.37
C PRO A 93 18.25 12.81 9.20
N GLY A 94 18.81 11.67 8.76
CA GLY A 94 20.25 11.54 8.48
C GLY A 94 20.71 12.24 7.18
N ILE A 95 19.77 12.74 6.37
CA ILE A 95 20.03 13.34 5.05
C ILE A 95 19.63 14.82 5.03
N THR A 96 18.41 15.15 5.48
CA THR A 96 17.83 16.50 5.39
C THR A 96 17.76 17.23 6.73
N GLY A 97 17.98 16.54 7.85
CA GLY A 97 17.89 17.10 9.20
C GLY A 97 16.46 17.30 9.74
N ASP A 98 15.44 17.13 8.90
CA ASP A 98 14.02 17.15 9.30
C ASP A 98 13.45 15.73 9.43
N GLN A 99 12.55 15.54 10.40
CA GLN A 99 11.99 14.24 10.75
C GLN A 99 10.58 14.06 10.18
N ILE A 100 10.51 13.32 9.06
CA ILE A 100 9.24 13.01 8.40
C ILE A 100 8.47 11.90 9.13
N VAL A 101 9.17 10.85 9.58
CA VAL A 101 8.56 9.76 10.37
C VAL A 101 8.98 9.91 11.82
N GLY A 102 8.02 10.14 12.71
CA GLY A 102 8.25 10.23 14.14
C GLY A 102 8.84 8.93 14.71
N GLN A 103 9.85 9.05 15.58
CA GLN A 103 10.41 7.91 16.33
C GLN A 103 9.49 7.55 17.51
N ASN A 104 8.33 7.01 17.19
CA ASN A 104 7.29 6.72 18.17
C ASN A 104 6.60 5.37 17.88
N LEU A 105 5.82 4.90 18.86
CA LEU A 105 5.06 3.65 18.73
C LEU A 105 4.08 3.68 17.53
N ARG A 106 3.58 4.86 17.13
CA ARG A 106 2.64 4.99 16.01
C ARG A 106 3.27 4.60 14.69
N ALA A 107 4.53 4.94 14.47
CA ALA A 107 5.27 4.54 13.27
C ALA A 107 5.44 3.01 13.20
N ILE A 108 5.71 2.36 14.33
CA ILE A 108 5.80 0.89 14.43
C ILE A 108 4.44 0.26 14.15
N LEU A 109 3.37 0.81 14.74
CA LEU A 109 1.99 0.34 14.51
C LEU A 109 1.58 0.52 13.04
N LEU A 110 1.97 1.63 12.41
CA LEU A 110 1.71 1.89 10.99
C LEU A 110 2.39 0.84 10.11
N LEU A 111 3.68 0.56 10.35
CA LEU A 111 4.43 -0.48 9.64
C LEU A 111 3.76 -1.85 9.82
N GLY A 112 3.44 -2.22 11.08
CA GLY A 112 2.78 -3.49 11.39
C GLY A 112 1.42 -3.63 10.70
N ALA A 113 0.59 -2.58 10.76
CA ALA A 113 -0.73 -2.55 10.13
C ALA A 113 -0.63 -2.62 8.60
N GLY A 114 0.29 -1.86 7.99
CA GLY A 114 0.51 -1.88 6.55
C GLY A 114 0.94 -3.26 6.04
N VAL A 115 1.89 -3.92 6.72
CA VAL A 115 2.36 -5.27 6.37
C VAL A 115 1.27 -6.31 6.59
N ALA A 116 0.54 -6.24 7.70
CA ALA A 116 -0.56 -7.16 7.99
C ALA A 116 -1.68 -7.03 6.95
N GLY A 117 -2.05 -5.81 6.59
CA GLY A 117 -3.07 -5.52 5.58
C GLY A 117 -2.70 -6.07 4.21
N GLY A 118 -1.45 -5.84 3.79
CA GLY A 118 -0.94 -6.32 2.51
C GLY A 118 -0.76 -7.84 2.43
N SER A 119 -0.32 -8.50 3.50
CA SER A 119 -0.12 -9.96 3.49
C SER A 119 -1.43 -10.75 3.58
N TRP A 120 -2.48 -10.17 4.17
CA TRP A 120 -3.77 -10.84 4.42
C TRP A 120 -4.43 -11.47 3.18
N PRO A 121 -4.51 -10.83 2.00
CA PRO A 121 -5.13 -11.40 0.80
C PRO A 121 -4.44 -12.67 0.28
N LEU A 122 -3.17 -12.88 0.60
CA LEU A 122 -2.45 -14.10 0.24
C LEU A 122 -2.74 -15.25 1.19
N LEU A 123 -2.84 -14.93 2.49
CA LEU A 123 -3.15 -15.90 3.54
C LEU A 123 -4.59 -16.41 3.43
N SER A 124 -5.53 -15.53 3.10
CA SER A 124 -6.96 -15.84 2.95
C SER A 124 -7.34 -16.55 1.65
N ARG A 125 -6.37 -16.87 0.78
CA ARG A 125 -6.57 -17.69 -0.44
C ARG A 125 -6.29 -19.19 -0.22
N ARG A 126 -5.82 -19.57 0.97
CA ARG A 126 -5.67 -20.98 1.38
C ARG A 126 -6.97 -21.47 1.99
#